data_AF-A0AAF0V6X0-F1
#
_entry.id   AF-A0AAF0V6X0-F1
#
_cell.length_a   1.000
_cell.length_b   1.000
_cell.length_c   1.000
_cell.angle_alpha   90.00
_cell.angle_beta   90.00
_cell.angle_gamma   90.00
#
_symmetry.space_group_name_H-M   'P 1'
#
loop_
_entity.id
_entity.type
_entity.pdbx_description
1 polymer ?
#
loop_
_entity_poly.entity_id
_entity_poly.type
_entity_poly.pdbx_seq_one_letter_code
_entity_poly.pdbx_strand_id
1 'polypeptide(L)' 'MLKKCMGDPSLIIPTKNIGIKDSLSYKEIPIQILHHQVCKLRTKEVALVEVLWRNHFVEKAT' A
#
# COMPACT_ATOMS: atom_id res chain seq x y z
N MET A 1 -5.04 32.70 13.11
CA MET A 1 -4.92 33.59 11.93
C MET A 1 -4.10 32.85 10.88
N LEU A 2 -4.72 32.37 9.79
CA LEU A 2 -4.02 31.59 8.77
C LEU A 2 -3.13 32.52 7.92
N LYS A 3 -1.84 32.18 7.81
CA LYS A 3 -0.92 32.89 6.91
C LYS A 3 -1.17 32.40 5.49
N LYS A 4 -1.35 33.33 4.56
CA LYS A 4 -1.53 33.05 3.13
C LYS A 4 -0.19 32.54 2.59
N CYS A 5 -0.06 31.23 2.38
CA CYS A 5 1.11 30.68 1.69
C CYS A 5 1.02 31.13 0.23
N MET A 6 1.84 32.10 -0.15
CA MET A 6 2.11 32.36 -1.56
C MET A 6 3.03 31.24 -2.00
N GLY A 7 2.50 30.30 -2.78
CA GLY A 7 3.30 29.18 -3.29
C GLY A 7 4.51 29.75 -4.02
N ASP A 8 5.71 29.46 -3.52
CA ASP A 8 6.94 29.78 -4.21
C ASP A 8 6.92 29.04 -5.55
N PRO A 9 7.01 29.73 -6.70
CA PRO A 9 7.04 29.08 -8.01
C PRO A 9 8.14 28.03 -8.14
N SER A 10 9.21 28.12 -7.34
CA SER A 10 10.27 27.12 -7.28
C SER A 10 9.86 25.82 -6.55
N LEU A 11 8.87 25.88 -5.67
CA LEU A 11 8.25 24.72 -4.99
C LEU A 11 7.11 24.11 -5.80
N ILE A 12 6.66 24.80 -6.86
CA ILE A 12 5.78 24.21 -7.86
C ILE A 12 6.62 23.23 -8.66
N ILE A 13 6.73 22.00 -8.15
CA ILE A 13 7.19 20.87 -8.93
C ILE A 13 6.24 20.82 -10.13
N PRO A 14 6.73 21.03 -11.36
CA PRO A 14 5.87 20.84 -12.52
C PRO A 14 5.35 19.42 -12.39
N THR A 15 4.03 19.26 -12.48
CA THR A 15 3.44 17.94 -12.75
C THR A 15 3.85 17.58 -14.17
N LYS A 16 5.15 17.36 -14.36
CA LYS A 16 5.69 16.56 -15.45
C LYS A 16 4.79 15.34 -15.42
N ASN A 17 4.31 14.91 -16.58
CA ASN A 17 3.77 13.57 -16.73
C ASN A 17 4.87 12.60 -16.26
N ILE A 18 5.00 12.42 -14.94
CA ILE A 18 5.70 11.36 -14.25
C ILE A 18 4.87 10.20 -14.72
N GLY A 19 5.28 9.60 -15.85
CA GLY A 19 4.43 8.75 -16.67
C GLY A 19 3.65 7.84 -15.76
N ILE A 20 2.41 8.24 -15.47
CA ILE A 20 1.55 7.51 -14.57
C ILE A 20 1.19 6.37 -15.48
N LYS A 21 1.89 5.27 -15.31
CA LYS A 21 1.69 4.08 -16.12
C LYS A 21 0.19 3.82 -16.07
N ASP A 22 -0.47 3.81 -17.23
CA ASP A 22 -1.94 3.72 -17.32
C ASP A 22 -2.49 2.53 -16.50
N SER A 23 -1.65 1.51 -16.28
CA SER A 23 -1.83 0.55 -15.20
C SER A 23 -1.41 1.13 -13.84
N LEU A 24 -2.33 1.86 -13.18
CA LEU A 24 -2.25 2.19 -11.75
C LEU A 24 -2.34 0.94 -10.84
N SER A 25 -2.06 -0.25 -11.37
CA SER A 25 -2.08 -1.49 -10.63
C SER A 25 -0.79 -1.66 -9.85
N TYR A 26 -0.93 -1.75 -8.54
CA TYR A 26 0.15 -2.11 -7.67
C TYR A 26 0.38 -3.62 -7.72
N LYS A 27 1.59 -4.03 -8.08
CA LYS A 27 1.97 -5.44 -7.98
C LYS A 27 2.36 -5.75 -6.54
N GLU A 28 1.41 -6.29 -5.79
CA GLU A 28 1.70 -6.92 -4.51
C GLU A 28 2.45 -8.23 -4.75
N ILE A 29 3.69 -8.29 -4.25
CA ILE A 29 4.52 -9.49 -4.34
C ILE A 29 4.55 -10.10 -2.94
N PRO A 30 4.05 -11.33 -2.74
CA PRO A 30 4.17 -12.01 -1.46
C PRO A 30 5.66 -12.32 -1.23
N ILE A 31 6.18 -11.94 -0.07
CA ILE A 31 7.55 -12.27 0.34
C ILE A 31 7.56 -13.66 0.97
N GLN A 32 6.68 -13.88 1.95
CA GLN A 32 6.72 -15.07 2.80
C GLN A 32 5.37 -15.34 3.45
N ILE A 33 5.04 -16.61 3.68
CA ILE A 33 3.91 -17.02 4.53
C ILE A 33 4.42 -17.08 5.98
N LEU A 34 3.83 -16.27 6.85
CA LEU A 34 4.21 -16.16 8.26
C LEU A 34 3.53 -17.24 9.11
N HIS A 35 2.25 -17.51 8.84
CA HIS A 35 1.46 -18.43 9.63
C HIS A 35 0.43 -19.16 8.78
N HIS A 36 0.08 -20.38 9.20
CA HIS A 36 -0.97 -21.20 8.58
C HIS A 36 -1.84 -21.80 9.67
N GLN A 37 -3.14 -21.54 9.60
CA GLN A 37 -4.13 -22.06 10.52
C GLN A 37 -5.28 -22.71 9.74
N VAL A 38 -5.73 -23.89 10.19
CA VAL A 38 -6.94 -24.52 9.64
C VAL A 38 -8.12 -24.20 10.54
N CYS A 39 -9.07 -23.45 10.00
CA CYS A 39 -10.32 -23.13 10.67
C CYS A 39 -11.38 -24.16 10.30
N LYS A 40 -11.96 -24.81 11.32
CA LYS A 40 -13.08 -25.74 11.14
C LYS A 40 -14.40 -24.98 11.26
N LEU A 41 -15.12 -24.89 10.15
CA LEU A 41 -16.51 -24.46 10.11
C LEU A 41 -17.42 -25.66 10.35
N ARG A 42 -18.72 -25.40 10.55
CA ARG A 42 -19.73 -26.43 10.85
C ARG A 42 -19.79 -27.56 9.81
N THR A 43 -19.42 -27.29 8.57
CA THR A 43 -19.52 -28.24 7.44
C THR A 43 -18.23 -28.40 6.65
N LYS A 44 -17.20 -27.58 6.88
CA LYS A 44 -15.98 -27.54 6.07
C LYS A 44 -14.77 -27.10 6.88
N GLU A 45 -13.58 -27.51 6.44
CA GLU A 45 -12.32 -26.97 6.95
C GLU A 45 -11.73 -26.03 5.90
N VAL A 46 -11.18 -24.90 6.36
CA VAL A 46 -10.60 -23.86 5.49
C VAL A 46 -9.24 -23.47 6.04
N ALA A 47 -8.21 -23.49 5.17
CA ALA A 47 -6.88 -22.99 5.50
C ALA A 47 -6.85 -21.46 5.39
N LEU A 48 -6.36 -20.81 6.44
CA LEU A 48 -6.05 -19.38 6.51
C LEU A 48 -4.54 -19.23 6.60
N VAL A 49 -3.99 -18.36 5.75
CA VAL A 49 -2.56 -18.05 5.73
C VAL A 49 -2.34 -16.57 5.98
N GLU A 50 -1.37 -16.28 6.82
CA GLU A 50 -0.85 -14.93 7.01
C GLU A 50 0.33 -14.73 6.07
N VAL A 51 0.29 -13.70 5.24
CA VAL A 51 1.29 -13.46 4.20
C VAL A 51 1.94 -12.10 4.41
N LEU A 52 3.26 -12.08 4.44
CA LEU A 52 4.07 -10.86 4.40
C LEU A 52 4.17 -10.36 2.97
N TRP A 53 3.72 -9.13 2.73
CA TRP A 53 3.75 -8.49 1.41
C TRP A 53 4.89 -7.48 1.31
N ARG A 54 5.56 -7.44 0.15
CA ARG A 54 6.80 -6.65 -0.09
C ARG A 54 6.71 -5.17 0.25
N ASN A 55 5.51 -4.62 0.17
CA ASN A 55 5.34 -3.17 0.25
C ASN A 55 4.30 -2.73 1.29
N HIS A 56 3.99 -3.58 2.26
CA HIS A 56 3.02 -3.26 3.32
C HIS A 56 3.67 -2.63 4.57
N PHE A 57 4.98 -2.39 4.53
CA PHE A 57 5.69 -1.51 5.47
C PHE A 57 5.37 -0.05 5.14
N VAL A 58 4.09 0.33 5.21
CA VAL A 58 3.74 1.73 5.41
C VAL A 58 3.99 1.98 6.87
N GLU A 59 5.13 2.59 7.16
CA GLU A 59 5.39 3.23 8.44
C GLU A 59 4.14 4.05 8.80
N LYS A 60 3.52 3.70 9.94
CA LYS A 60 2.34 4.37 10.48
C LYS A 60 2.61 5.87 10.43
N ALA A 61 1.95 6.60 9.54
CA ALA A 61 2.02 8.05 9.56
C ALA A 61 1.46 8.50 10.93
N THR A 62 2.34 9.09 11.74
CA THR A 62 1.99 9.76 13.00
C THR A 62 1.42 11.13 12.69
#